data_AF-A0A0C9WGN6-F1
#
_entry.id   AF-A0A0C9WGN6-F1
#
_cell.length_a   1.000
_cell.length_b   1.000
_cell.length_c   1.000
_cell.angle_alpha   90.00
_cell.angle_beta   90.00
_cell.angle_gamma   90.00
#
_symmetry.space_group_name_H-M   'P 1'
#
loop_
_entity.id
_entity.type
_entity.pdbx_description
1 polymer ?
#
loop_
_entity_poly.entity_id
_entity_poly.type
_entity_poly.pdbx_seq_one_letter_code
_entity_poly.pdbx_strand_id
1 'polypeptide(L)'
;FPSKAIDVDFQVAKAILSEEIAQGKNEGLLFESGFDFSDDMASVVFEEGSTFRGRLKIMGRTSVLRFYSKDLDPLVENQGQLESDIVANANRLLSIRDTEYLKGGKDANGKTNNFSHPCIRALCIEFFYTGNDCLAHHFPDIFKDSVPELCMVLVMTCITNCLHEFQRFCSGERAKIQFSGAAYQPTVNALLRHMEDIKANPYHAQKLLSNRQRWAQDGMFVSFFGFSSALVIA
;
A
#
# COMPACT_ATOMS: atom_id res chain seq x y z
N PHE A 1 -24.73 -0.71 -17.97
CA PHE A 1 -23.87 0.42 -18.38
C PHE A 1 -22.59 0.34 -17.56
N PRO A 2 -21.40 0.17 -18.18
CA PRO A 2 -20.16 0.22 -17.40
C PRO A 2 -20.07 1.60 -16.72
N SER A 3 -19.67 1.62 -15.45
CA SER A 3 -19.57 2.87 -14.70
C SER A 3 -18.44 3.73 -15.27
N LYS A 4 -18.58 5.06 -15.23
CA LYS A 4 -17.53 5.99 -15.71
C LYS A 4 -16.15 5.72 -15.10
N ALA A 5 -16.10 5.14 -13.89
CA ALA A 5 -14.84 4.79 -13.23
C ALA A 5 -14.13 3.59 -13.88
N ILE A 6 -14.89 2.59 -14.37
CA ILE A 6 -14.32 1.43 -15.10
C ILE A 6 -13.68 1.89 -16.40
N ASP A 7 -14.33 2.82 -17.11
CA ASP A 7 -13.84 3.37 -18.36
C ASP A 7 -12.52 4.15 -18.16
N VAL A 8 -12.42 4.97 -17.10
CA VAL A 8 -11.20 5.70 -16.76
C VAL A 8 -10.03 4.76 -16.41
N ASP A 9 -10.25 3.76 -15.54
CA ASP A 9 -9.19 2.83 -15.14
C ASP A 9 -8.70 1.98 -16.34
N PHE A 10 -9.59 1.65 -17.29
CA PHE A 10 -9.22 0.97 -18.53
C PHE A 10 -8.37 1.87 -19.46
N GLN A 11 -8.72 3.16 -19.59
CA GLN A 11 -7.89 4.10 -20.35
C GLN A 11 -6.48 4.26 -19.74
N VAL A 12 -6.36 4.21 -18.41
CA VAL A 12 -5.04 4.21 -17.75
C VAL A 12 -4.23 2.98 -18.13
N ALA A 13 -4.84 1.79 -18.14
CA ALA A 13 -4.16 0.56 -18.57
C ALA A 13 -3.68 0.65 -20.04
N LYS A 14 -4.50 1.21 -20.93
CA LYS A 14 -4.12 1.48 -22.34
C LYS A 14 -2.92 2.43 -22.41
N ALA A 15 -2.93 3.51 -21.64
CA ALA A 15 -1.86 4.49 -21.63
C ALA A 15 -0.53 3.89 -21.15
N ILE A 16 -0.55 3.16 -20.03
CA ILE A 16 0.64 2.45 -19.50
C ILE A 16 1.20 1.51 -20.57
N LEU A 17 0.37 0.64 -21.13
CA LEU A 17 0.83 -0.33 -22.12
C LEU A 17 1.38 0.35 -23.39
N SER A 18 0.78 1.48 -23.81
CA SER A 18 1.27 2.26 -24.95
C SER A 18 2.65 2.87 -24.68
N GLU A 19 2.87 3.38 -23.47
CA GLU A 19 4.16 3.95 -23.04
C GLU A 19 5.25 2.88 -22.99
N GLU A 20 4.97 1.72 -22.36
CA GLU A 20 5.90 0.59 -22.28
C GLU A 20 6.28 0.05 -23.67
N ILE A 21 5.31 -0.04 -24.60
CA ILE A 21 5.59 -0.44 -26.00
C ILE A 21 6.49 0.59 -26.67
N ALA A 22 6.23 1.89 -26.49
CA ALA A 22 7.04 2.95 -27.08
C ALA A 22 8.47 2.95 -26.52
N GLN A 23 8.62 2.78 -25.21
CA GLN A 23 9.91 2.65 -24.56
C GLN A 23 10.65 1.41 -25.06
N GLY A 24 9.99 0.26 -25.11
CA GLY A 24 10.61 -0.97 -25.61
C GLY A 24 11.12 -0.83 -27.05
N LYS A 25 10.34 -0.18 -27.94
CA LYS A 25 10.80 0.13 -29.31
C LYS A 25 12.05 1.01 -29.31
N ASN A 26 12.11 2.02 -28.44
CA ASN A 26 13.28 2.90 -28.32
C ASN A 26 14.52 2.16 -27.79
N GLU A 27 14.31 1.15 -26.93
CA GLU A 27 15.37 0.28 -26.39
C GLU A 27 15.75 -0.87 -27.35
N GLY A 28 15.10 -0.96 -28.51
CA GLY A 28 15.40 -1.95 -29.53
C GLY A 28 14.77 -3.33 -29.28
N LEU A 29 13.74 -3.42 -28.43
CA LEU A 29 12.95 -4.65 -28.30
C LEU A 29 12.34 -5.03 -29.65
N LEU A 30 12.58 -6.27 -30.04
CA LEU A 30 12.00 -6.86 -31.25
C LEU A 30 10.61 -7.39 -30.91
N PHE A 31 9.59 -6.80 -31.53
CA PHE A 31 8.24 -7.31 -31.49
C PHE A 31 8.04 -8.33 -32.60
N GLU A 32 7.12 -9.28 -32.39
CA GLU A 32 6.76 -10.28 -33.39
C GLU A 32 6.23 -9.60 -34.68
N SER A 33 6.45 -10.26 -35.81
CA SER A 33 5.95 -9.74 -37.10
C SER A 33 4.42 -9.66 -37.07
N GLY A 34 3.87 -8.47 -37.35
CA GLY A 34 2.43 -8.23 -37.27
C GLY A 34 1.92 -7.85 -35.88
N PHE A 35 2.81 -7.57 -34.93
CA PHE A 35 2.44 -6.98 -33.64
C PHE A 35 1.63 -5.70 -33.82
N ASP A 36 0.41 -5.70 -33.31
CA ASP A 36 -0.45 -4.53 -33.23
C ASP A 36 -0.99 -4.39 -31.81
N PHE A 37 -1.01 -3.15 -31.32
CA PHE A 37 -1.55 -2.85 -30.00
C PHE A 37 -3.08 -2.94 -30.06
N SER A 38 -3.67 -3.75 -29.18
CA SER A 38 -5.11 -3.98 -29.16
C SER A 38 -5.72 -3.76 -27.77
N ASP A 39 -7.03 -3.54 -27.76
CA ASP A 39 -7.84 -3.41 -26.54
C ASP A 39 -7.83 -4.69 -25.69
N ASP A 40 -7.60 -5.86 -26.30
CA ASP A 40 -7.46 -7.13 -25.58
C ASP A 40 -6.22 -7.14 -24.69
N MET A 41 -5.09 -6.61 -25.19
CA MET A 41 -3.87 -6.51 -24.38
C MET A 41 -4.04 -5.54 -23.20
N ALA A 42 -4.72 -4.42 -23.43
CA ALA A 42 -5.04 -3.47 -22.37
C ALA A 42 -6.00 -4.06 -21.33
N SER A 43 -6.89 -4.97 -21.75
CA SER A 43 -7.81 -5.69 -20.85
C SER A 43 -7.04 -6.58 -19.88
N VAL A 44 -6.00 -7.29 -20.34
CA VAL A 44 -5.13 -8.09 -19.46
C VAL A 44 -4.46 -7.20 -18.40
N VAL A 45 -3.88 -6.06 -18.80
CA VAL A 45 -3.24 -5.11 -17.87
C VAL A 45 -4.26 -4.55 -16.86
N PHE A 46 -5.46 -4.22 -17.33
CA PHE A 46 -6.54 -3.71 -16.49
C PHE A 46 -7.02 -4.76 -15.46
N GLU A 47 -7.21 -6.00 -15.89
CA GLU A 47 -7.64 -7.12 -15.03
C GLU A 47 -6.59 -7.47 -13.99
N GLU A 48 -5.32 -7.57 -14.40
CA GLU A 48 -4.22 -7.82 -13.47
C GLU A 48 -4.04 -6.67 -12.48
N GLY A 49 -4.10 -5.42 -12.95
CA GLY A 49 -4.05 -4.26 -12.05
C GLY A 49 -5.21 -4.25 -11.04
N SER A 50 -6.41 -4.63 -11.47
CA SER A 50 -7.59 -4.73 -10.59
C SER A 50 -7.43 -5.86 -9.57
N THR A 51 -6.93 -7.02 -10.00
CA THR A 51 -6.66 -8.17 -9.14
C THR A 51 -5.57 -7.85 -8.12
N PHE A 52 -4.47 -7.22 -8.56
CA PHE A 52 -3.36 -6.78 -7.71
C PHE A 52 -3.83 -5.85 -6.60
N ARG A 53 -4.61 -4.80 -6.94
CA ARG A 53 -5.22 -3.90 -5.93
C ARG A 53 -6.16 -4.65 -4.99
N GLY A 54 -6.94 -5.60 -5.51
CA GLY A 54 -7.83 -6.45 -4.73
C GLY A 54 -7.08 -7.28 -3.68
N ARG A 55 -5.99 -7.95 -4.07
CA ARG A 55 -5.12 -8.73 -3.17
C ARG A 55 -4.51 -7.85 -2.09
N LEU A 56 -3.90 -6.72 -2.47
CA LEU A 56 -3.32 -5.77 -1.51
C LEU A 56 -4.36 -5.34 -0.47
N LYS A 57 -5.58 -5.02 -0.92
CA LYS A 57 -6.64 -4.57 -0.03
C LYS A 57 -7.11 -5.65 0.95
N ILE A 58 -7.21 -6.90 0.51
CA ILE A 58 -7.55 -8.02 1.41
C ILE A 58 -6.52 -8.13 2.53
N MET A 59 -5.23 -8.10 2.19
CA MET A 59 -4.14 -8.13 3.17
C MET A 59 -4.13 -6.87 4.05
N GLY A 60 -4.41 -5.72 3.47
CA GLY A 60 -4.53 -4.43 4.14
C GLY A 60 -5.56 -4.46 5.27
N ARG A 61 -6.74 -5.05 5.06
CA ARG A 61 -7.77 -5.19 6.09
C ARG A 61 -7.29 -6.01 7.27
N THR A 62 -6.70 -7.18 6.99
CA THR A 62 -6.15 -8.08 8.03
C THR A 62 -5.06 -7.40 8.83
N SER A 63 -4.15 -6.70 8.15
CA SER A 63 -3.05 -5.98 8.80
C SER A 63 -3.56 -4.80 9.61
N VAL A 64 -4.52 -4.02 9.12
CA VAL A 64 -5.10 -2.90 9.87
C VAL A 64 -5.76 -3.39 11.15
N LEU A 65 -6.56 -4.46 11.11
CA LEU A 65 -7.13 -5.06 12.32
C LEU A 65 -6.05 -5.50 13.29
N ARG A 66 -5.01 -6.17 12.81
CA ARG A 66 -3.91 -6.66 13.66
C ARG A 66 -3.19 -5.52 14.38
N PHE A 67 -2.78 -4.49 13.64
CA PHE A 67 -1.89 -3.45 14.16
C PHE A 67 -2.61 -2.25 14.80
N TYR A 68 -3.88 -2.05 14.49
CA TYR A 68 -4.73 -1.01 15.09
C TYR A 68 -5.84 -1.61 15.98
N SER A 69 -5.74 -2.89 16.37
CA SER A 69 -6.74 -3.60 17.19
C SER A 69 -7.14 -2.85 18.45
N LYS A 70 -6.20 -2.23 19.16
CA LYS A 70 -6.50 -1.43 20.36
C LYS A 70 -7.46 -0.26 20.08
N ASP A 71 -7.41 0.29 18.88
CA ASP A 71 -8.25 1.39 18.44
C ASP A 71 -9.55 0.87 17.79
N LEU A 72 -9.48 -0.23 17.04
CA LEU A 72 -10.55 -0.70 16.15
C LEU A 72 -11.33 -1.93 16.65
N ASP A 73 -10.90 -2.55 17.74
CA ASP A 73 -11.54 -3.69 18.41
C ASP A 73 -11.38 -3.57 19.94
N PRO A 74 -11.95 -2.52 20.56
CA PRO A 74 -11.83 -2.32 22.01
C PRO A 74 -12.66 -3.37 22.76
N LEU A 75 -12.06 -3.97 23.80
CA LEU A 75 -12.78 -4.89 24.69
C LEU A 75 -13.81 -4.10 25.51
N VAL A 76 -15.08 -4.11 25.09
CA VAL A 76 -16.18 -3.51 25.85
C VAL A 76 -17.31 -4.52 26.07
N GLU A 77 -17.95 -4.43 27.24
CA GLU A 77 -19.03 -5.34 27.66
C GLU A 77 -20.36 -5.07 26.93
N ASN A 78 -20.52 -3.90 26.30
CA ASN A 78 -21.74 -3.47 25.62
C ASN A 78 -21.49 -3.23 24.12
N GLN A 79 -22.24 -3.95 23.28
CA GLN A 79 -22.13 -3.90 21.83
C GLN A 79 -22.49 -2.53 21.22
N GLY A 80 -23.38 -1.75 21.83
CA GLY A 80 -23.66 -0.38 21.39
C GLY A 80 -22.55 0.61 21.72
N GLN A 81 -21.84 0.39 22.84
CA GLN A 81 -20.65 1.17 23.22
C GLN A 81 -19.46 0.83 22.30
N LEU A 82 -19.34 -0.45 21.92
CA LEU A 82 -18.30 -0.95 21.01
C LEU A 82 -18.29 -0.19 19.68
N GLU A 83 -19.45 -0.10 19.04
CA GLU A 83 -19.59 0.57 17.75
C GLU A 83 -19.26 2.06 17.85
N SER A 84 -19.74 2.75 18.89
CA SER A 84 -19.45 4.16 19.15
C SER A 84 -17.94 4.42 19.39
N ASP A 85 -17.28 3.57 20.17
CA ASP A 85 -15.86 3.72 20.49
C ASP A 85 -14.97 3.43 19.29
N ILE A 86 -15.31 2.43 18.46
CA ILE A 86 -14.60 2.16 17.19
C ILE A 86 -14.74 3.36 16.24
N VAL A 87 -15.94 3.95 16.12
CA VAL A 87 -16.14 5.16 15.30
C VAL A 87 -15.31 6.31 15.83
N ALA A 88 -15.34 6.57 17.14
CA ALA A 88 -14.56 7.63 17.76
C ALA A 88 -13.05 7.43 17.53
N ASN A 89 -12.56 6.20 17.62
CA ASN A 89 -11.15 5.86 17.42
C ASN A 89 -10.73 5.90 15.95
N ALA A 90 -11.54 5.38 15.03
CA ALA A 90 -11.28 5.50 13.58
C ALA A 90 -11.32 6.97 13.15
N ASN A 91 -12.31 7.74 13.63
CA ASN A 91 -12.35 9.19 13.47
C ASN A 91 -11.11 9.83 14.08
N ARG A 92 -10.65 9.43 15.27
CA ARG A 92 -9.42 9.96 15.88
C ARG A 92 -8.22 9.67 14.99
N LEU A 93 -8.01 8.43 14.56
CA LEU A 93 -6.91 8.04 13.67
C LEU A 93 -6.90 8.84 12.36
N LEU A 94 -8.07 9.11 11.79
CA LEU A 94 -8.24 9.82 10.52
C LEU A 94 -8.36 11.35 10.65
N SER A 95 -8.76 11.87 11.81
CA SER A 95 -8.93 13.30 12.11
C SER A 95 -7.67 13.94 12.68
N ILE A 96 -6.70 13.14 13.15
CA ILE A 96 -5.38 13.65 13.43
C ILE A 96 -4.77 14.10 12.09
N ARG A 97 -4.62 15.42 11.92
CA ARG A 97 -3.87 16.01 10.81
C ARG A 97 -2.48 15.35 10.70
N ASP A 98 -1.93 15.28 9.49
CA ASP A 98 -0.52 14.97 9.21
C ASP A 98 -0.06 13.51 9.45
N THR A 99 -0.75 12.53 8.85
CA THR A 99 -0.26 11.13 8.72
C THR A 99 0.14 10.46 10.04
N GLU A 100 -0.39 10.92 11.18
CA GLU A 100 0.08 10.48 12.50
C GLU A 100 -0.15 8.99 12.75
N TYR A 101 -1.25 8.43 12.24
CA TYR A 101 -1.52 7.00 12.28
C TYR A 101 -0.49 6.16 11.50
N LEU A 102 0.35 6.78 10.66
CA LEU A 102 1.44 6.14 9.93
C LEU A 102 2.80 6.25 10.67
N LYS A 103 2.82 6.91 11.83
CA LYS A 103 4.04 7.11 12.64
C LYS A 103 4.25 5.94 13.61
N GLY A 104 5.51 5.59 13.83
CA GLY A 104 5.93 4.53 14.75
C GLY A 104 6.32 5.06 16.15
N GLY A 105 5.61 6.07 16.66
CA GLY A 105 5.95 6.75 17.91
C GLY A 105 7.18 7.67 17.80
N LYS A 106 7.94 7.80 18.89
CA LYS A 106 9.18 8.58 18.97
C LYS A 106 10.39 7.68 19.23
N ASP A 107 11.57 8.11 18.83
CA ASP A 107 12.83 7.45 19.13
C ASP A 107 13.46 7.91 20.45
N ALA A 108 14.62 7.32 20.76
CA ALA A 108 15.42 7.63 21.94
C ALA A 108 15.83 9.12 22.05
N ASN A 109 15.85 9.86 20.94
CA ASN A 109 16.13 11.30 20.93
C ASN A 109 14.86 12.16 21.02
N GLY A 110 13.70 11.53 21.27
CA GLY A 110 12.40 12.18 21.29
C GLY A 110 11.91 12.64 19.92
N LYS A 111 12.55 12.20 18.83
CA LYS A 111 12.17 12.56 17.45
C LYS A 111 11.15 11.58 16.89
N THR A 112 10.26 12.07 16.05
CA THR A 112 9.16 11.28 15.49
C THR A 112 9.65 10.24 14.49
N ASN A 113 9.09 9.03 14.58
CA ASN A 113 9.31 7.93 13.63
C ASN A 113 8.32 8.04 12.46
N ASN A 114 8.59 8.94 11.52
CA ASN A 114 7.72 9.13 10.35
C ASN A 114 7.67 7.89 9.45
N PHE A 115 6.50 7.56 8.90
CA PHE A 115 6.26 6.39 8.04
C PHE A 115 6.88 5.09 8.56
N SER A 116 6.80 4.90 9.87
CA SER A 116 7.45 3.78 10.57
C SER A 116 6.47 2.97 11.41
N HIS A 117 5.16 3.16 11.21
CA HIS A 117 4.17 2.32 11.88
C HIS A 117 4.38 0.85 11.48
N PRO A 118 4.37 -0.12 12.42
CA PRO A 118 4.66 -1.53 12.12
C PRO A 118 3.79 -2.15 11.01
N CYS A 119 2.55 -1.67 10.86
CA CYS A 119 1.65 -2.08 9.78
C CYS A 119 2.24 -1.85 8.37
N ILE A 120 2.97 -0.75 8.17
CA ILE A 120 3.58 -0.41 6.88
C ILE A 120 4.64 -1.45 6.51
N ARG A 121 5.57 -1.74 7.44
CA ARG A 121 6.60 -2.77 7.25
C ARG A 121 5.97 -4.12 6.95
N ALA A 122 5.00 -4.53 7.76
CA ALA A 122 4.36 -5.83 7.63
C ALA A 122 3.73 -6.00 6.25
N LEU A 123 2.92 -5.05 5.80
CA LEU A 123 2.30 -5.10 4.47
C LEU A 123 3.32 -5.03 3.34
N CYS A 124 4.38 -4.22 3.46
CA CYS A 124 5.42 -4.17 2.43
C CYS A 124 6.09 -5.55 2.24
N ILE A 125 6.47 -6.20 3.33
CA ILE A 125 7.12 -7.53 3.29
C ILE A 125 6.13 -8.58 2.78
N GLU A 126 4.93 -8.63 3.36
CA GLU A 126 3.94 -9.66 3.04
C GLU A 126 3.49 -9.57 1.59
N PHE A 127 3.31 -8.35 1.05
CA PHE A 127 2.77 -8.18 -0.30
C PHE A 127 3.83 -8.16 -1.40
N PHE A 128 5.00 -7.53 -1.16
CA PHE A 128 6.00 -7.35 -2.22
C PHE A 128 7.12 -8.39 -2.19
N TYR A 129 7.39 -9.02 -1.05
CA TYR A 129 8.54 -9.94 -0.89
C TYR A 129 8.14 -11.39 -0.61
N THR A 130 6.91 -11.65 -0.19
CA THR A 130 6.51 -13.01 0.22
C THR A 130 5.82 -13.76 -0.92
N GLY A 131 6.24 -15.01 -1.14
CA GLY A 131 5.72 -15.89 -2.18
C GLY A 131 6.58 -15.91 -3.45
N ASN A 132 6.40 -16.95 -4.25
CA ASN A 132 7.23 -17.19 -5.45
C ASN A 132 6.91 -16.25 -6.62
N ASP A 133 5.78 -15.57 -6.56
CA ASP A 133 5.27 -14.66 -7.61
C ASP A 133 5.22 -13.20 -7.12
N CYS A 134 6.08 -12.86 -6.15
CA CYS A 134 6.11 -11.52 -5.56
C CYS A 134 6.91 -10.54 -6.44
N LEU A 135 6.64 -9.23 -6.31
CA LEU A 135 7.34 -8.22 -7.12
C LEU A 135 8.85 -8.20 -6.88
N ALA A 136 9.31 -8.46 -5.65
CA ALA A 136 10.74 -8.50 -5.37
C ALA A 136 11.46 -9.67 -6.07
N HIS A 137 10.74 -10.76 -6.36
CA HIS A 137 11.26 -11.88 -7.13
C HIS A 137 11.38 -11.53 -8.62
N HIS A 138 10.36 -10.89 -9.18
CA HIS A 138 10.34 -10.49 -10.60
C HIS A 138 11.24 -9.30 -10.91
N PHE A 139 11.43 -8.39 -9.96
CA PHE A 139 12.18 -7.16 -10.13
C PHE A 139 13.26 -6.99 -9.04
N PRO A 140 14.22 -7.93 -8.94
CA PRO A 140 15.20 -7.92 -7.86
C PRO A 140 16.04 -6.66 -7.86
N ASP A 141 16.35 -6.08 -9.03
CA ASP A 141 17.13 -4.84 -9.11
C ASP A 141 16.41 -3.62 -8.51
N ILE A 142 15.08 -3.63 -8.48
CA ILE A 142 14.26 -2.57 -7.89
C ILE A 142 14.12 -2.76 -6.36
N PHE A 143 14.02 -4.01 -5.91
CA PHE A 143 13.65 -4.34 -4.52
C PHE A 143 14.82 -4.78 -3.63
N LYS A 144 15.98 -5.17 -4.18
CA LYS A 144 17.08 -5.74 -3.40
C LYS A 144 17.65 -4.80 -2.35
N ASP A 145 17.81 -3.53 -2.69
CA ASP A 145 18.55 -2.58 -1.84
C ASP A 145 17.63 -1.88 -0.85
N SER A 146 16.39 -1.59 -1.24
CA SER A 146 15.41 -0.91 -0.39
C SER A 146 13.99 -1.11 -0.92
N VAL A 147 12.99 -1.07 -0.04
CA VAL A 147 11.58 -0.99 -0.47
C VAL A 147 11.39 0.30 -1.29
N PRO A 148 10.82 0.25 -2.51
CA PRO A 148 10.58 1.45 -3.31
C PRO A 148 9.64 2.44 -2.62
N GLU A 149 9.91 3.74 -2.78
CA GLU A 149 9.11 4.82 -2.19
C GLU A 149 7.64 4.74 -2.64
N LEU A 150 7.41 4.49 -3.93
CA LEU A 150 6.05 4.35 -4.49
C LEU A 150 5.32 3.14 -3.92
N CYS A 151 6.02 2.03 -3.66
CA CYS A 151 5.44 0.86 -2.99
C CYS A 151 5.01 1.19 -1.55
N MET A 152 5.80 1.97 -0.82
CA MET A 152 5.39 2.46 0.50
C MET A 152 4.16 3.35 0.41
N VAL A 153 4.13 4.31 -0.53
CA VAL A 153 2.98 5.19 -0.72
C VAL A 153 1.72 4.39 -1.06
N LEU A 154 1.82 3.37 -1.91
CA LEU A 154 0.71 2.47 -2.22
C LEU A 154 0.19 1.73 -0.98
N VAL A 155 1.08 1.16 -0.17
CA VAL A 155 0.73 0.49 1.10
C VAL A 155 0.08 1.45 2.09
N MET A 156 0.66 2.64 2.28
CA MET A 156 0.09 3.66 3.17
C MET A 156 -1.29 4.11 2.71
N THR A 157 -1.49 4.28 1.39
CA THR A 157 -2.80 4.59 0.80
C THR A 157 -3.80 3.46 1.02
N CYS A 158 -3.36 2.20 0.92
CA CYS A 158 -4.19 1.04 1.24
C CYS A 158 -4.60 1.02 2.71
N ILE A 159 -3.68 1.33 3.64
CA ILE A 159 -3.99 1.46 5.07
C ILE A 159 -5.04 2.55 5.28
N THR A 160 -4.88 3.73 4.66
CA THR A 160 -5.87 4.81 4.72
C THR A 160 -7.23 4.35 4.20
N ASN A 161 -7.26 3.63 3.07
CA ASN A 161 -8.50 3.09 2.52
C ASN A 161 -9.18 2.11 3.46
N CYS A 162 -8.43 1.20 4.08
CA CYS A 162 -8.97 0.26 5.03
C CYS A 162 -9.52 0.97 6.29
N LEU A 163 -8.82 1.98 6.81
CA LEU A 163 -9.30 2.79 7.93
C LEU A 163 -10.59 3.55 7.59
N HIS A 164 -10.72 4.10 6.37
CA HIS A 164 -11.97 4.69 5.90
C HIS A 164 -13.09 3.65 5.84
N GLU A 165 -12.80 2.41 5.44
CA GLU A 165 -13.80 1.34 5.44
C GLU A 165 -14.28 1.05 6.86
N PHE A 166 -13.38 0.92 7.83
CA PHE A 166 -13.76 0.73 9.24
C PHE A 166 -14.62 1.87 9.77
N GLN A 167 -14.27 3.12 9.44
CA GLN A 167 -15.06 4.30 9.80
C GLN A 167 -16.50 4.20 9.28
N ARG A 168 -16.73 3.70 8.06
CA ARG A 168 -18.07 3.56 7.47
C ARG A 168 -18.83 2.32 7.93
N PHE A 169 -18.15 1.19 8.10
CA PHE A 169 -18.77 -0.05 8.55
C PHE A 169 -19.44 0.14 9.93
N CYS A 170 -18.84 0.93 10.81
CA CYS A 170 -19.37 1.21 12.14
C CYS A 170 -20.41 2.35 12.18
N SER A 171 -20.62 3.09 11.08
CA SER A 171 -21.69 4.11 10.96
C SER A 171 -22.98 3.57 10.32
N GLY A 172 -23.13 2.24 10.22
CA GLY A 172 -24.30 1.57 9.63
C GLY A 172 -24.27 1.41 8.11
N GLU A 173 -23.27 2.00 7.42
CA GLU A 173 -23.07 1.84 5.99
C GLU A 173 -22.14 0.66 5.70
N ARG A 174 -22.70 -0.52 5.45
CA ARG A 174 -21.94 -1.72 5.04
C ARG A 174 -21.44 -1.66 3.60
N ALA A 175 -20.95 -0.52 3.15
CA ALA A 175 -20.47 -0.31 1.79
C ALA A 175 -18.95 -0.46 1.72
N LYS A 176 -18.48 -1.41 0.90
CA LYS A 176 -17.05 -1.50 0.52
C LYS A 176 -16.65 -0.19 -0.16
N ILE A 177 -15.60 0.48 0.32
CA ILE A 177 -15.08 1.70 -0.30
C ILE A 177 -14.16 1.31 -1.45
N GLN A 178 -14.47 1.68 -2.68
CA GLN A 178 -13.61 1.34 -3.82
C GLN A 178 -12.17 1.85 -3.60
N PHE A 179 -11.18 0.97 -3.77
CA PHE A 179 -9.76 1.33 -3.77
C PHE A 179 -9.31 1.54 -5.21
N SER A 180 -9.56 2.74 -5.72
CA SER A 180 -9.22 3.17 -7.08
C SER A 180 -8.28 4.37 -7.07
N GLY A 181 -7.55 4.55 -8.17
CA GLY A 181 -6.64 5.69 -8.34
C GLY A 181 -7.38 7.01 -8.23
N ALA A 182 -8.50 7.16 -8.94
CA ALA A 182 -9.30 8.39 -8.92
C ALA A 182 -9.77 8.80 -7.51
N ALA A 183 -10.20 7.85 -6.68
CA ALA A 183 -10.70 8.14 -5.34
C ALA A 183 -9.60 8.51 -4.34
N TYR A 184 -8.40 7.94 -4.50
CA TYR A 184 -7.28 8.12 -3.56
C TYR A 184 -6.13 8.96 -4.09
N GLN A 185 -6.25 9.54 -5.29
CA GLN A 185 -5.25 10.47 -5.84
C GLN A 185 -4.89 11.61 -4.86
N PRO A 186 -5.84 12.26 -4.17
CA PRO A 186 -5.49 13.28 -3.18
C PRO A 186 -4.64 12.74 -2.03
N THR A 187 -4.91 11.51 -1.58
CA THR A 187 -4.14 10.82 -0.53
C THR A 187 -2.73 10.51 -1.01
N VAL A 188 -2.58 9.96 -2.22
CA VAL A 188 -1.27 9.70 -2.84
C VAL A 188 -0.45 10.99 -2.94
N ASN A 189 -1.04 12.08 -3.44
CA ASN A 189 -0.36 13.36 -3.57
C ASN A 189 0.04 13.95 -2.21
N ALA A 190 -0.77 13.76 -1.17
CA ALA A 190 -0.42 14.21 0.18
C ALA A 190 0.74 13.39 0.77
N LEU A 191 0.72 12.07 0.60
CA LEU A 191 1.78 11.17 1.07
C LEU A 191 3.12 11.44 0.37
N LEU A 192 3.10 11.68 -0.94
CA LEU A 192 4.30 12.05 -1.70
C LEU A 192 4.90 13.36 -1.20
N ARG A 193 4.07 14.40 -0.98
CA ARG A 193 4.55 15.67 -0.41
C ARG A 193 5.17 15.47 0.97
N HIS A 194 4.51 14.72 1.85
CA HIS A 194 5.07 14.41 3.18
C HIS A 194 6.37 13.59 3.10
N MET A 195 6.51 12.71 2.11
CA MET A 195 7.75 11.99 1.88
C MET A 195 8.89 12.94 1.52
N GLU A 196 8.64 13.93 0.67
CA GLU A 196 9.62 14.98 0.34
C GLU A 196 9.94 15.86 1.55
N ASP A 197 8.95 16.22 2.37
CA ASP A 197 9.18 16.97 3.62
C ASP A 197 10.09 16.19 4.59
N ILE A 198 9.89 14.87 4.70
CA ILE A 198 10.73 13.96 5.49
C ILE A 198 12.17 13.95 4.94
N LYS A 199 12.31 13.85 3.62
CA LYS A 199 13.60 13.80 2.91
C LYS A 199 14.37 15.12 2.99
N ALA A 200 13.67 16.25 3.12
CA ALA A 200 14.30 17.56 3.31
C ALA A 200 15.01 17.70 4.68
N ASN A 201 14.72 16.83 5.65
CA ASN A 201 15.42 16.78 6.93
C ASN A 201 16.45 15.63 6.97
N PRO A 202 17.76 15.90 7.08
CA PRO A 202 18.79 14.85 7.01
C PRO A 202 18.62 13.71 8.01
N TYR A 203 18.16 14.02 9.23
CA TYR A 203 17.92 13.00 10.27
C TYR A 203 16.79 12.05 9.87
N HIS A 204 15.66 12.63 9.44
CA HIS A 204 14.49 11.84 9.07
C HIS A 204 14.67 11.13 7.71
N ALA A 205 15.40 11.74 6.78
CA ALA A 205 15.77 11.15 5.49
C ALA A 205 16.61 9.87 5.70
N GLN A 206 17.68 9.96 6.49
CA GLN A 206 18.54 8.81 6.78
C GLN A 206 17.76 7.68 7.45
N LYS A 207 16.83 8.04 8.35
CA LYS A 207 16.00 7.07 9.06
C LYS A 207 15.01 6.38 8.14
N LEU A 208 14.33 7.12 7.26
CA LEU A 208 13.43 6.56 6.26
C LEU A 208 14.18 5.58 5.34
N LEU A 209 15.36 5.97 4.85
CA LEU A 209 16.21 5.11 4.04
C LEU A 209 16.62 3.84 4.81
N SER A 210 17.10 3.98 6.04
CA SER A 210 17.54 2.84 6.86
C SER A 210 16.40 1.84 7.11
N ASN A 211 15.18 2.35 7.36
CA ASN A 211 14.00 1.51 7.49
C ASN A 211 13.70 0.75 6.19
N ARG A 212 13.70 1.44 5.04
CA ARG A 212 13.43 0.82 3.74
C ARG A 212 14.46 -0.26 3.38
N GLN A 213 15.73 -0.01 3.66
CA GLN A 213 16.81 -0.97 3.44
C GLN A 213 16.63 -2.20 4.34
N ARG A 214 16.37 -1.97 5.63
CA ARG A 214 16.13 -3.06 6.58
C ARG A 214 14.92 -3.91 6.18
N TRP A 215 13.83 -3.29 5.76
CA TRP A 215 12.62 -4.02 5.36
C TRP A 215 12.85 -4.84 4.08
N ALA A 216 13.64 -4.33 3.15
CA ALA A 216 14.05 -5.09 1.97
C ALA A 216 14.91 -6.31 2.35
N GLN A 217 15.90 -6.11 3.22
CA GLN A 217 16.75 -7.21 3.73
C GLN A 217 15.91 -8.28 4.45
N ASP A 218 15.04 -7.86 5.36
CA ASP A 218 14.13 -8.75 6.07
C ASP A 218 13.20 -9.50 5.09
N GLY A 219 12.65 -8.81 4.09
CA GLY A 219 11.77 -9.39 3.09
C GLY A 219 12.46 -10.40 2.17
N MET A 220 13.67 -10.09 1.72
CA MET A 220 14.49 -11.01 0.91
C MET A 220 14.87 -12.25 1.73
N PHE A 221 15.19 -12.11 3.01
CA PHE A 221 15.44 -13.28 3.86
C PHE A 221 14.22 -14.20 3.95
N VAL A 222 13.02 -13.63 4.10
CA VAL A 222 11.76 -14.41 4.12
C VAL A 222 11.52 -15.13 2.79
N SER A 223 11.82 -14.48 1.66
CA SER A 223 11.62 -15.07 0.33
C SER A 223 12.58 -16.24 0.05
N PHE A 224 13.84 -16.13 0.46
CA PHE A 224 14.85 -17.17 0.23
C PHE A 224 14.71 -18.40 1.12
N PHE A 225 14.20 -18.24 2.35
CA PHE A 225 14.18 -19.33 3.34
C PHE A 225 12.78 -19.88 3.65
N GLY A 226 11.72 -19.39 3.00
CA GLY A 226 10.40 -20.03 3.01
C GLY A 226 9.78 -20.18 4.41
N PHE A 227 9.91 -19.18 5.27
CA PHE A 227 9.27 -19.22 6.58
C PHE A 227 7.79 -18.89 6.47
N SER A 228 6.94 -19.91 6.66
CA SER A 228 5.52 -19.75 6.95
C SER A 228 5.38 -18.86 8.19
N SER A 229 4.60 -17.78 8.04
CA SER A 229 4.35 -16.72 9.01
C SER A 229 3.65 -17.23 10.27
N ALA A 230 4.41 -17.86 11.18
CA ALA A 230 3.95 -18.14 12.54
C ALA A 230 5.00 -17.85 13.62
N LEU A 231 6.27 -17.69 13.28
CA LEU A 231 7.32 -17.46 14.28
C LEU A 231 8.23 -16.32 13.81
N VAL A 232 8.73 -15.54 14.77
CA VAL A 232 9.67 -14.40 14.61
C VAL A 232 8.99 -13.04 14.51
N ILE A 233 8.25 -12.67 15.55
CA ILE A 233 8.43 -11.37 16.24
C ILE A 233 8.14 -11.60 17.73
N ALA A 234 9.21 -11.65 18.54
CA ALA A 234 9.18 -11.32 19.96
C ALA A 234 10.01 -10.04 20.15
#